data_AF-A0A2T2VY09-F1
#
_entry.id   AF-A0A2T2VY09-F1
#
_cell.length_a   1.000
_cell.length_b   1.000
_cell.length_c   1.000
_cell.angle_alpha   90.00
_cell.angle_beta   90.00
_cell.angle_gamma   90.00
#
_symmetry.space_group_name_H-M   'P 1'
#
loop_
_entity.id
_entity.type
_entity.pdbx_description
1 polymer ?
#
loop_
_entity_poly.entity_id
_entity_poly.type
_entity_poly.pdbx_seq_one_letter_code
_entity_poly.pdbx_strand_id
1 'polypeptide(L)' 'APLGLMIFHDPQEPKGGQVLEGAQLYDLVPTLLNRYGIEAPAGLRGKVLAI' A
#
# COMPACT_ATOMS: atom_id res chain seq x y z
N ALA A 1 -0.75 -8.86 -17.15
CA ALA A 1 -1.26 -7.51 -16.79
C ALA A 1 -0.08 -6.54 -16.81
N PRO A 2 -0.26 -5.25 -17.15
CA PRO A 2 0.84 -4.28 -17.10
C PRO A 2 1.43 -4.23 -15.69
N LEU A 3 2.76 -4.20 -15.59
CA LEU A 3 3.44 -3.97 -14.32
C LEU A 3 3.19 -2.52 -13.89
N GLY A 4 2.72 -2.33 -12.65
CA GLY A 4 2.58 -1.03 -12.03
C GLY A 4 3.81 -0.66 -11.22
N LEU A 5 4.07 0.63 -11.04
CA LEU A 5 5.11 1.15 -10.15
C LEU A 5 4.48 2.06 -9.10
N MET A 6 4.78 1.78 -7.84
CA MET A 6 4.53 2.68 -6.72
C MET A 6 5.89 3.05 -6.12
N ILE A 7 6.09 4.34 -5.85
CA ILE A 7 7.23 4.81 -5.07
C ILE A 7 6.68 5.27 -3.72
N PHE A 8 7.04 4.53 -2.67
CA PHE A 8 6.78 4.90 -1.28
C PHE A 8 8.12 5.05 -0.58
N HIS A 9 8.38 6.24 -0.05
CA HIS A 9 9.61 6.56 0.65
C HIS A 9 9.29 6.78 2.13
N ASP A 10 9.66 5.80 2.96
CA ASP A 10 9.59 5.88 4.42
C ASP A 10 11.02 5.88 4.99
N PRO A 11 11.54 7.03 5.47
CA PRO A 11 12.87 7.10 6.07
C PRO A 11 12.94 6.44 7.46
N GLN A 12 11.80 6.18 8.12
CA GLN A 12 11.75 5.50 9.41
C GLN A 12 11.91 3.98 9.26
N GLU A 13 11.41 3.43 8.15
CA GLU A 13 11.50 2.00 7.84
C GLU A 13 12.04 1.82 6.40
N PRO A 14 13.34 2.04 6.19
CA PRO A 14 13.92 1.99 4.86
C PRO A 14 13.84 0.55 4.31
N LYS A 15 13.04 0.38 3.25
CA LYS A 15 12.98 -0.84 2.46
C LYS A 15 13.55 -0.58 1.07
N GLY A 16 14.25 -1.58 0.52
CA GLY A 16 14.70 -1.54 -0.87
C GLY A 16 13.52 -1.67 -1.85
N GLY A 17 13.81 -1.61 -3.14
CA GLY A 17 12.81 -1.90 -4.16
C GLY A 17 12.28 -3.33 -4.02
N GLN A 18 10.95 -3.49 -4.00
CA GLN A 18 10.28 -4.77 -3.83
C GLN A 18 9.21 -4.98 -4.90
N VAL A 19 9.04 -6.24 -5.32
CA VAL A 19 7.94 -6.66 -6.18
C VAL A 19 6.79 -7.13 -5.29
N LEU A 20 5.61 -6.53 -5.47
CA LEU A 20 4.40 -6.91 -4.76
C LEU A 20 3.49 -7.71 -5.71
N GLU A 21 3.39 -9.02 -5.48
CA GLU A 21 2.52 -9.88 -6.27
C GLU A 21 1.04 -9.68 -5.89
N GLY A 22 0.18 -9.55 -6.90
CA GLY A 22 -1.26 -9.38 -6.70
C GLY A 22 -1.66 -8.06 -6.02
N ALA A 23 -0.74 -7.10 -5.92
CA ALA A 23 -1.07 -5.74 -5.47
C ALA A 23 -1.91 -5.02 -6.53
N GLN A 24 -2.93 -4.32 -6.07
CA GLN A 24 -3.81 -3.49 -6.89
C GLN A 24 -3.64 -2.02 -6.50
N LEU A 25 -3.92 -1.11 -7.43
CA LEU A 25 -3.91 0.33 -7.15
C LEU A 25 -4.86 0.71 -5.98
N TYR A 26 -5.99 0.00 -5.86
CA TYR A 26 -6.94 0.22 -4.77
C TYR A 26 -6.40 -0.17 -3.38
N ASP A 27 -5.34 -0.97 -3.31
CA ASP A 27 -4.74 -1.39 -2.05
C ASP A 27 -3.92 -0.25 -1.38
N LEU A 28 -3.58 0.80 -2.13
CA LEU A 28 -2.71 1.88 -1.63
C LEU A 28 -3.36 2.69 -0.51
N VAL A 29 -4.59 3.14 -0.70
CA VAL A 29 -5.31 3.96 0.30
C VAL A 29 -5.49 3.21 1.63
N PRO A 30 -6.06 1.99 1.68
CA PRO A 30 -6.20 1.28 2.95
C PRO A 30 -4.84 1.00 3.62
N THR A 31 -3.78 0.76 2.84
CA THR A 31 -2.43 0.56 3.38
C THR A 31 -1.90 1.80 4.08
N LEU A 32 -2.04 2.98 3.46
CA LEU A 32 -1.58 4.23 4.05
C LEU A 32 -2.41 4.61 5.29
N LEU A 33 -3.74 4.43 5.25
CA LEU A 33 -4.59 4.68 6.42
C LEU A 33 -4.17 3.79 7.61
N ASN A 34 -3.96 2.50 7.37
CA ASN A 34 -3.46 1.58 8.38
C ASN A 34 -2.09 2.02 8.95
N ARG A 35 -1.15 2.44 8.08
CA ARG A 35 0.19 2.91 8.51
C ARG A 35 0.12 4.13 9.42
N TYR A 36 -0.84 5.03 9.20
CA TYR A 36 -1.04 6.23 10.03
C TYR A 36 -2.01 6.03 11.21
N GLY A 37 -2.52 4.81 11.42
CA GLY A 37 -3.47 4.53 12.50
C GLY A 37 -4.84 5.19 12.30
N ILE A 38 -5.21 5.47 11.05
CA ILE A 38 -6.51 6.06 10.69
C ILE A 38 -7.46 4.94 10.28
N GLU A 39 -8.66 4.94 10.86
CA GLU A 39 -9.69 3.96 10.49
C GLU A 39 -10.17 4.18 9.05
N ALA A 40 -10.22 3.09 8.28
CA ALA A 40 -10.71 3.13 6.92
C ALA A 40 -12.24 3.25 6.89
N PRO A 41 -12.82 4.07 5.99
CA PRO A 41 -14.27 4.15 5.84
C PRO A 41 -14.85 2.80 5.37
N ALA A 42 -16.06 2.49 5.82
CA ALA A 42 -16.78 1.29 5.40
C ALA A 42 -16.95 1.27 3.86
N GLY A 43 -16.72 0.09 3.25
CA GLY A 43 -16.86 -0.10 1.81
C GLY A 43 -15.67 0.37 0.97
N LEU A 44 -14.57 0.82 1.58
CA LEU A 44 -13.32 1.07 0.87
C LEU A 44 -12.85 -0.22 0.18
N ARG A 45 -12.49 -0.11 -1.11
CA ARG A 45 -11.96 -1.22 -1.89
C ARG A 45 -10.47 -1.42 -1.60
N GLY A 46 -10.02 -2.66 -1.79
CA GLY A 46 -8.63 -3.04 -1.64
C GLY A 46 -8.33 -3.68 -0.28
N LYS A 47 -7.08 -4.07 -0.09
CA LYS A 47 -6.55 -4.69 1.12
C LYS A 47 -5.31 -3.95 1.59
N VAL A 48 -4.96 -4.12 2.87
CA VAL A 48 -3.69 -3.61 3.40
C VAL A 48 -2.54 -4.45 2.84
N LEU A 49 -1.54 -3.78 2.27
CA LEU A 49 -0.28 -4.39 1.83
C LEU A 49 0.70 -4.42 3.00
N ALA A 50 1.48 -5.49 3.09
CA ALA A 50 2.57 -5.62 4.05
C ALA A 50 3.82 -4.89 3.51
N ILE A 51 3.78 -3.55 3.53
CA ILE A 51 4.88 -2.68 3.10
C ILE A 51 5.51 -1.92 4.24
#